data_AF-A0A957C3K4-F1
#
_entry.id   AF-A0A957C3K4-F1
#
_cell.length_a   1.000
_cell.length_b   1.000
_cell.length_c   1.000
_cell.angle_alpha   90.00
_cell.angle_beta   90.00
_cell.angle_gamma   90.00
#
_symmetry.space_group_name_H-M   'P 1'
#
loop_
_entity.id
_entity.type
_entity.pdbx_description
1 polymer ?
#
loop_
_entity_poly.entity_id
_entity_poly.type
_entity_poly.pdbx_seq_one_letter_code
_entity_poly.pdbx_strand_id
1 'polypeptide(L)'
;NPAVFSHLIMVSPPLGKGQMQAKLVEYAERFDKAPILPRRIFQSVGRYELANRFYKPGLALAGILQRRQANRGDIDHIFAVLGSGHGLPAFRSILPEALAHTFPGEVGV
;
A
#
# COMPACT_ATOMS: atom_id res chain seq x y z
N ASN A 1 2.11 -13.12 -5.98
CA ASN A 1 1.83 -13.66 -7.32
C ASN A 1 0.60 -12.92 -7.85
N PRO A 2 0.74 -11.96 -8.78
CA PRO A 2 -0.38 -11.21 -9.31
C PRO A 2 -1.38 -12.07 -10.10
N ALA A 3 -0.97 -13.26 -10.57
CA ALA A 3 -1.89 -14.23 -11.18
C ALA A 3 -2.85 -14.88 -10.15
N VAL A 4 -2.53 -14.79 -8.85
CA VAL A 4 -3.37 -15.32 -7.75
C VAL A 4 -4.06 -14.18 -7.01
N PHE A 5 -3.37 -13.05 -6.82
CA PHE A 5 -3.88 -11.90 -6.08
C PHE A 5 -3.98 -10.69 -7.01
N SER A 6 -5.19 -10.41 -7.48
CA SER A 6 -5.49 -9.25 -8.34
C SER A 6 -5.56 -7.93 -7.58
N HIS A 7 -5.75 -7.97 -6.25
CA HIS A 7 -5.84 -6.80 -5.38
C HIS A 7 -4.89 -6.93 -4.18
N LEU A 8 -4.43 -5.79 -3.64
CA LEU A 8 -3.56 -5.73 -2.47
C LEU A 8 -4.01 -4.60 -1.54
N ILE A 9 -4.25 -4.92 -0.27
CA ILE A 9 -4.48 -3.93 0.79
C ILE A 9 -3.31 -4.00 1.77
N MET A 10 -2.69 -2.85 2.04
CA MET A 10 -1.63 -2.68 3.00
C MET A 10 -2.06 -1.66 4.06
N VAL A 11 -2.31 -2.13 5.28
CA VAL A 11 -2.63 -1.26 6.42
C VAL A 11 -1.44 -1.22 7.36
N SER A 12 -0.84 -0.04 7.51
CA SER A 12 0.35 0.19 8.33
C SER A 12 1.46 -0.86 8.14
N PRO A 13 1.89 -1.13 6.90
CA PRO A 13 2.86 -2.18 6.65
C PRO A 13 4.23 -1.80 7.27
N PRO A 14 4.88 -2.70 8.03
CA PRO A 14 6.20 -2.45 8.60
C PRO A 14 7.26 -2.59 7.51
N LEU A 15 7.46 -1.54 6.70
CA LEU A 15 8.35 -1.53 5.53
C LEU A 15 9.78 -1.03 5.83
N GLY A 16 10.05 -0.64 7.08
CA GLY A 16 11.34 -0.05 7.48
C GLY A 16 12.15 -0.88 8.46
N LYS A 17 12.81 -0.18 9.40
CA LYS A 17 13.72 -0.78 10.39
C LYS A 17 13.06 -1.95 11.13
N GLY A 18 13.77 -3.07 11.16
CA GLY A 18 13.37 -4.32 11.81
C GLY A 18 14.27 -5.47 11.37
N GLN A 19 14.02 -6.68 11.89
CA GLN A 19 14.82 -7.88 11.58
C GLN A 19 14.87 -8.20 10.07
N MET A 20 13.90 -7.73 9.29
CA MET A 20 13.74 -8.02 7.86
C MET A 20 13.95 -6.81 6.96
N GLN A 21 14.62 -5.76 7.45
CA GLN A 21 14.80 -4.49 6.72
C GLN A 21 15.39 -4.68 5.31
N ALA A 22 16.40 -5.54 5.16
CA ALA A 22 17.02 -5.81 3.85
C ALA A 22 16.00 -6.34 2.83
N LYS A 23 15.16 -7.32 3.22
CA LYS A 23 14.10 -7.86 2.36
C LYS A 23 13.01 -6.84 2.04
N LEU A 24 12.73 -5.93 2.96
CA LEU A 24 11.72 -4.88 2.76
C LEU A 24 12.18 -3.85 1.72
N VAL A 25 13.49 -3.53 1.70
CA VAL A 25 14.10 -2.71 0.63
C VAL A 25 13.99 -3.41 -0.72
N GLU A 26 14.28 -4.72 -0.77
CA GLU A 26 14.08 -5.51 -1.99
C GLU A 26 12.62 -5.48 -2.47
N TYR A 27 11.64 -5.52 -1.56
CA TYR A 27 10.23 -5.41 -1.95
C TYR A 27 9.89 -4.06 -2.59
N ALA A 28 10.45 -2.96 -2.10
CA ALA A 28 10.24 -1.64 -2.71
C ALA A 28 10.76 -1.62 -4.16
N GLU A 29 11.93 -2.20 -4.43
CA GLU A 29 12.43 -2.34 -5.80
C GLU A 29 11.53 -3.22 -6.67
N ARG A 30 10.93 -4.28 -6.09
CA ARG A 30 10.01 -5.15 -6.82
C ARG A 30 8.74 -4.42 -7.24
N PHE A 31 8.19 -3.53 -6.41
CA PHE A 31 7.04 -2.71 -6.81
C PHE A 31 7.34 -1.79 -8.01
N ASP A 32 8.58 -1.33 -8.14
CA ASP A 32 8.99 -0.54 -9.31
C ASP A 32 9.20 -1.43 -10.55
N LYS A 33 10.02 -2.48 -10.41
CA LYS A 33 10.56 -3.24 -11.54
C LYS A 33 9.68 -4.40 -12.01
N ALA A 34 8.75 -4.90 -11.18
CA ALA A 34 7.98 -6.09 -11.53
C ALA A 34 7.21 -5.90 -12.86
N PRO A 35 7.14 -6.93 -13.71
CA PRO A 35 6.40 -6.83 -14.97
C PRO A 35 4.91 -6.66 -14.72
N ILE A 36 4.37 -7.30 -13.69
CA ILE A 36 2.95 -7.26 -13.32
C ILE A 36 2.84 -7.05 -11.81
N LEU A 37 1.86 -6.24 -11.40
CA LEU A 37 1.43 -6.06 -10.03
C LEU A 37 -0.08 -6.34 -9.89
N PRO A 38 -0.60 -6.51 -8.66
CA PRO A 38 -2.04 -6.42 -8.42
C PRO A 38 -2.60 -5.13 -9.00
N ARG A 39 -3.73 -5.23 -9.72
CA ARG A 39 -4.33 -4.11 -10.43
C ARG A 39 -4.81 -3.02 -9.49
N ARG A 40 -5.40 -3.37 -8.34
CA ARG A 40 -5.85 -2.39 -7.33
C ARG A 40 -4.99 -2.53 -6.08
N ILE A 41 -4.35 -1.45 -5.68
CA ILE A 41 -3.49 -1.39 -4.51
C ILE A 41 -4.00 -0.30 -3.58
N PHE A 42 -4.33 -0.66 -2.35
CA PHE A 42 -4.62 0.30 -1.30
C PHE A 42 -3.49 0.27 -0.27
N GLN A 43 -2.99 1.44 0.09
CA GLN A 43 -1.96 1.60 1.10
C GLN A 43 -2.40 2.65 2.13
N SER A 44 -2.19 2.36 3.41
CA SER A 44 -2.38 3.35 4.47
C SER A 44 -1.30 3.31 5.53
N VAL A 45 -1.09 4.46 6.19
CA VAL A 45 -0.18 4.60 7.32
C VAL A 45 -0.71 5.61 8.33
N GLY A 46 -0.44 5.40 9.61
CA GLY A 46 -0.74 6.39 10.65
C GLY A 46 0.35 7.46 10.74
N ARG A 47 -0.05 8.74 10.85
CA ARG A 47 0.85 9.88 11.01
C ARG A 47 1.69 9.80 12.28
N TYR A 48 1.16 9.18 13.33
CA TYR A 48 1.82 9.06 14.63
C TYR A 48 2.48 7.69 14.85
N GLU A 49 2.64 6.89 13.79
CA GLU A 49 3.39 5.63 13.85
C GLU A 49 4.90 5.86 13.89
N LEU A 50 5.65 4.81 14.25
CA LEU A 50 7.11 4.86 14.29
C LEU A 50 7.67 5.25 12.91
N ALA A 51 8.28 6.44 12.84
CA ALA A 51 8.65 7.07 11.58
C ALA A 51 9.55 6.21 10.68
N ASN A 52 10.51 5.52 11.26
CA ASN A 52 11.50 4.71 10.53
C ASN A 52 11.02 3.29 10.23
N ARG A 53 9.87 2.87 10.78
CA ARG A 53 9.32 1.53 10.60
C ARG A 53 8.10 1.53 9.68
N PHE A 54 7.28 2.57 9.75
CA PHE A 54 6.01 2.66 9.03
C PHE A 54 5.92 3.91 8.17
N TYR A 55 5.94 5.12 8.76
CA TYR A 55 5.60 6.36 8.06
C TYR A 55 6.50 6.69 6.87
N LYS A 56 7.82 6.85 7.07
CA LYS A 56 8.75 7.20 5.99
C LYS A 56 8.84 6.09 4.92
N PRO A 57 8.97 4.80 5.30
CA PRO A 57 8.94 3.71 4.33
C PRO A 57 7.63 3.63 3.53
N GLY A 58 6.49 3.87 4.19
CA GLY A 58 5.18 3.94 3.56
C GLY A 58 5.12 5.06 2.53
N LEU A 59 5.55 6.27 2.89
CA LEU A 59 5.64 7.39 1.94
C LEU A 59 6.55 7.08 0.74
N ALA A 60 7.70 6.45 0.98
CA ALA A 60 8.62 6.07 -0.08
C ALA A 60 7.98 5.07 -1.07
N LEU A 61 7.31 4.03 -0.57
CA LEU A 61 6.59 3.06 -1.40
C LEU A 61 5.44 3.73 -2.16
N ALA A 62 4.67 4.60 -1.51
CA ALA A 62 3.58 5.32 -2.16
C ALA A 62 4.10 6.16 -3.35
N GLY A 63 5.25 6.81 -3.21
CA GLY A 63 5.89 7.54 -4.30
C GLY A 63 6.33 6.66 -5.47
N ILE A 64 6.79 5.43 -5.21
CA ILE A 64 7.11 4.45 -6.26
C ILE A 64 5.84 4.05 -7.01
N LEU A 65 4.77 3.69 -6.29
CA LEU A 65 3.50 3.25 -6.89
C LEU A 65 2.81 4.38 -7.66
N GLN A 66 2.84 5.62 -7.15
CA GLN A 66 2.32 6.79 -7.86
C GLN A 66 3.05 7.04 -9.18
N ARG A 67 4.39 6.99 -9.18
CA ARG A 67 5.18 7.11 -10.42
C ARG A 67 4.87 5.98 -11.40
N ARG A 68 4.74 4.75 -10.91
CA ARG A 68 4.38 3.61 -11.77
C ARG A 68 3.01 3.80 -12.40
N GLN A 69 2.00 4.17 -11.61
CA GLN A 69 0.65 4.47 -12.11
C GLN A 69 0.69 5.55 -13.19
N ALA A 70 1.42 6.65 -12.95
CA ALA A 70 1.54 7.73 -13.93
C ALA A 70 2.27 7.29 -15.23
N ASN A 71 3.31 6.47 -15.11
CA ASN A 71 4.15 6.09 -16.25
C ASN A 71 3.62 4.91 -17.06
N ARG A 72 2.98 3.93 -16.41
CA ARG A 72 2.53 2.67 -17.02
C ARG A 72 1.01 2.53 -17.07
N GLY A 73 0.28 3.14 -16.13
CA GLY A 73 -1.17 3.03 -16.05
C GLY A 73 -1.68 1.61 -15.74
N ASP A 74 -0.81 0.70 -15.29
CA ASP A 74 -1.13 -0.72 -15.11
C ASP A 74 -1.69 -1.04 -13.71
N ILE A 75 -1.68 -0.05 -12.81
CA ILE A 75 -2.21 -0.16 -11.45
C ILE A 75 -3.12 1.04 -11.11
N ASP A 76 -4.02 0.80 -10.17
CA ASP A 76 -4.90 1.77 -9.53
C ASP A 76 -4.58 1.81 -8.04
N HIS A 77 -3.78 2.80 -7.64
CA HIS A 77 -3.19 2.94 -6.33
C HIS A 77 -3.76 4.13 -5.56
N ILE A 78 -4.25 3.86 -4.34
CA ILE A 78 -4.60 4.88 -3.35
C ILE A 78 -3.66 4.77 -2.14
N PHE A 79 -3.18 5.93 -1.70
CA PHE A 79 -2.42 6.07 -0.46
C PHE A 79 -3.12 7.03 0.51
N ALA A 80 -3.42 6.55 1.71
CA ALA A 80 -4.08 7.32 2.76
C ALA A 80 -3.19 7.49 4.00
N VAL A 81 -3.16 8.72 4.55
CA VAL A 81 -2.51 9.00 5.83
C VAL A 81 -3.57 9.27 6.89
N LEU A 82 -3.57 8.48 7.96
CA LEU A 82 -4.50 8.64 9.06
C LEU A 82 -3.91 9.53 10.15
N GLY A 83 -4.74 10.34 10.81
CA GLY A 83 -4.41 11.05 12.04
C GLY A 83 -4.31 10.14 13.26
N SER A 84 -3.65 8.99 13.15
CA SER A 84 -3.63 7.92 14.15
C SER A 84 -2.24 7.30 14.35
N GLY A 85 -2.11 6.49 15.39
CA GLY A 85 -0.97 5.60 15.62
C GLY A 85 -1.24 4.17 15.13
N HIS A 86 -0.42 3.22 15.56
CA HIS A 86 -0.49 1.83 15.14
C HIS A 86 -1.44 1.04 16.04
N GLY A 87 -2.68 0.80 15.59
CA GLY A 87 -3.64 0.05 16.40
C GLY A 87 -4.94 -0.31 15.70
N LEU A 88 -5.66 -1.27 16.31
CA LEU A 88 -6.93 -1.79 15.81
C LEU A 88 -7.98 -0.72 15.48
N PRO A 89 -8.17 0.36 16.26
CA PRO A 89 -9.11 1.42 15.90
C PRO A 89 -8.77 2.09 14.56
N ALA A 90 -7.49 2.38 14.32
CA ALA A 90 -7.01 2.96 13.07
C ALA A 90 -7.20 2.01 11.88
N PHE A 91 -6.96 0.72 12.09
CA PHE A 91 -7.16 -0.28 11.05
C PHE A 91 -8.65 -0.41 10.70
N ARG A 92 -9.51 -0.47 11.72
CA ARG A 92 -10.97 -0.53 11.52
C ARG A 92 -11.50 0.71 10.81
N SER A 93 -10.97 1.90 11.10
CA SER A 93 -11.45 3.12 10.47
C SER A 93 -11.12 3.21 8.99
N ILE A 94 -10.00 2.62 8.53
CA ILE A 94 -9.59 2.72 7.12
C ILE A 94 -10.13 1.59 6.23
N LEU A 95 -10.51 0.45 6.83
CA LEU A 95 -10.96 -0.72 6.07
C LEU A 95 -12.13 -0.46 5.12
N PRO A 96 -13.18 0.31 5.47
CA PRO A 96 -14.27 0.59 4.54
C PRO A 96 -13.79 1.22 3.23
N GLU A 97 -12.89 2.20 3.31
CA GLU A 97 -12.35 2.89 2.14
C GLU A 97 -11.39 1.98 1.36
N ALA A 98 -10.57 1.20 2.07
CA ALA A 98 -9.70 0.20 1.45
C ALA A 98 -10.48 -0.83 0.63
N LEU A 99 -11.60 -1.31 1.17
CA LEU A 99 -12.48 -2.28 0.51
C LEU A 99 -13.24 -1.66 -0.66
N ALA A 100 -13.81 -0.46 -0.49
CA ALA A 100 -14.48 0.25 -1.58
C ALA A 100 -13.56 0.49 -2.78
N HIS A 101 -12.29 0.81 -2.52
CA HIS A 101 -11.29 0.96 -3.57
C HIS A 101 -10.90 -0.35 -4.24
N THR A 102 -10.64 -1.39 -3.45
CA THR A 102 -10.11 -2.65 -3.99
C THR A 102 -11.18 -3.56 -4.58
N PHE A 103 -12.42 -3.40 -4.15
CA PHE A 103 -13.58 -4.16 -4.61
C PHE A 103 -14.76 -3.19 -4.82
N PRO A 104 -14.68 -2.24 -5.77
CA PRO A 104 -15.88 -1.53 -6.16
C PRO A 104 -16.83 -2.58 -6.74
N GLY A 105 -18.06 -2.61 -6.24
CA GLY A 105 -19.08 -3.49 -6.79
C GLY A 105 -19.20 -3.33 -8.30
N GLU A 106 -19.83 -4.30 -8.96
CA GLU A 106 -20.16 -4.15 -10.37
C GLU A 106 -20.96 -2.85 -10.55
N VAL A 107 -20.44 -1.94 -11.36
CA VAL A 107 -21.25 -0.83 -11.87
C VAL A 107 -22.22 -1.52 -12.82
N GLY A 108 -23.43 -1.80 -12.34
CA GLY A 108 -24.47 -2.45 -13.13
C GLY A 108 -24.58 -1.73 -14.47
N VAL A 109 -24.35 -2.48 -15.54
CA VAL A 109 -24.59 -2.05 -16.92
C VAL A 109 -26.02 -2.41 -17.27
#